data_AF-A0A539CYF8-F1
#
_entry.id   AF-A0A539CYF8-F1
#
_cell.length_a   1.000
_cell.length_b   1.000
_cell.length_c   1.000
_cell.angle_alpha   90.00
_cell.angle_beta   90.00
_cell.angle_gamma   90.00
#
_symmetry.space_group_name_H-M   'P 1'
#
loop_
_entity.id
_entity.type
_entity.pdbx_description
1 polymer ?
#
loop_
_entity_poly.entity_id
_entity_poly.type
_entity_poly.pdbx_seq_one_letter_code
_entity_poly.pdbx_strand_id
1 'polypeptide(L)'
;MMTTDSLSICPNLIVGGESPAPQVVEQWSTGRRIINAYGPTEATVCATISEPLSGANVPLGRPIWNTRVYVLDAGLEPVPIGVKGELYIAAMGLTRSYLGRPGLTAERFIACPFGPPGSRMYRSGDLVRWRADGTLDFLGRADQQIKIRDFRIEPAEIETELAAINGIAQAVVIPREVAGETRLVAYLVAHPGKILPAMVELRAALAARLPNHMLPAVFVVLDALPLTINSKLDRRALPLPIITGPENTYRPPGDGACPGDC
;
A
#
# COMPACT_ATOMS: atom_id res chain seq x y z
N MET A 1 -6.27 0.27 -26.38
CA MET A 1 -7.15 0.86 -25.34
C MET A 1 -8.58 0.43 -25.62
N MET A 2 -9.31 -0.04 -24.60
CA MET A 2 -10.75 -0.28 -24.73
C MET A 2 -11.48 1.05 -24.85
N THR A 3 -12.49 1.13 -25.71
CA THR A 3 -13.40 2.30 -25.83
C THR A 3 -14.75 1.98 -25.22
N THR A 4 -15.50 2.99 -24.82
CA THR A 4 -16.87 2.83 -24.27
C THR A 4 -17.81 2.10 -25.24
N ASP A 5 -17.60 2.24 -26.55
CA ASP A 5 -18.44 1.61 -27.58
C ASP A 5 -18.15 0.10 -27.73
N SER A 6 -16.91 -0.32 -27.44
CA SER A 6 -16.50 -1.73 -27.53
C SER A 6 -17.12 -2.65 -26.46
N LEU A 7 -17.74 -2.08 -25.43
CA LEU A 7 -18.38 -2.79 -24.32
C LEU A 7 -19.90 -2.64 -24.29
N SER A 8 -20.55 -2.33 -25.43
CA SER A 8 -21.99 -2.05 -25.54
C SER A 8 -22.91 -3.13 -24.93
N ILE A 9 -22.42 -4.37 -24.80
CA ILE A 9 -23.13 -5.51 -24.19
C ILE A 9 -22.82 -5.75 -22.70
N CYS A 10 -21.99 -4.92 -22.05
CA CYS A 10 -21.59 -5.11 -20.65
C CYS A 10 -22.39 -4.18 -19.72
N PRO A 11 -23.48 -4.64 -19.08
CA PRO A 11 -24.32 -3.78 -18.25
C PRO A 11 -23.68 -3.45 -16.89
N ASN A 12 -22.69 -4.24 -16.45
CA ASN A 12 -22.04 -4.09 -15.14
C ASN A 12 -20.52 -4.16 -15.29
N LEU A 13 -19.85 -3.12 -14.81
CA LEU A 13 -18.40 -3.09 -14.66
C LEU A 13 -18.06 -3.16 -13.18
N ILE A 14 -17.33 -4.19 -12.76
CA ILE A 14 -16.83 -4.30 -11.39
C ILE A 14 -15.37 -3.88 -11.40
N VAL A 15 -15.03 -2.88 -10.60
CA VAL A 15 -13.67 -2.43 -10.35
C VAL A 15 -13.28 -2.79 -8.93
N GLY A 16 -12.00 -3.05 -8.70
CA GLY A 16 -11.48 -3.41 -7.38
C GLY A 16 -9.97 -3.43 -7.39
N GLY A 17 -9.36 -3.61 -6.22
CA GLY A 17 -7.91 -3.49 -6.08
C GLY A 17 -7.48 -2.07 -5.70
N GLU A 18 -7.93 -1.05 -6.42
CA GLU A 18 -7.70 0.36 -6.10
C GLU A 18 -8.97 1.19 -6.23
N SER A 19 -8.98 2.39 -5.63
CA SER A 19 -10.09 3.33 -5.82
C SER A 19 -9.96 3.94 -7.21
N PRO A 20 -10.95 3.77 -8.11
CA PRO A 20 -10.89 4.34 -9.44
C PRO A 20 -10.87 5.87 -9.35
N ALA A 21 -10.11 6.52 -10.23
CA ALA A 21 -10.12 7.97 -10.34
C ALA A 21 -11.53 8.45 -10.76
N PRO A 22 -12.01 9.62 -10.28
CA PRO A 22 -13.31 10.17 -10.64
C PRO A 22 -13.60 10.20 -12.15
N GLN A 23 -12.58 10.54 -12.94
CA GLN A 23 -12.67 10.61 -14.40
C GLN A 23 -12.96 9.25 -15.04
N VAL A 24 -12.41 8.17 -14.46
CA VAL A 24 -12.69 6.80 -14.89
C VAL A 24 -14.14 6.45 -14.55
N VAL A 25 -14.61 6.79 -13.36
CA VAL A 25 -16.01 6.55 -12.98
C VAL A 25 -16.96 7.29 -13.92
N GLU A 26 -16.71 8.57 -14.20
CA GLU A 26 -17.52 9.40 -15.10
C GLU A 26 -17.54 8.83 -16.53
N GLN A 27 -16.37 8.49 -17.08
CA GLN A 27 -16.25 7.95 -18.43
C GLN A 27 -16.99 6.62 -18.60
N TRP A 28 -16.89 5.73 -17.61
CA TRP A 28 -17.37 4.34 -17.74
C TRP A 28 -18.76 4.09 -17.14
N SER A 29 -19.33 5.03 -16.40
CA SER A 29 -20.69 4.96 -15.85
C SER A 29 -21.79 5.27 -16.87
N THR A 30 -21.45 5.88 -18.01
CA THR A 30 -22.46 6.18 -19.05
C THR A 30 -23.02 4.89 -19.66
N GLY A 31 -24.33 4.68 -19.50
CA GLY A 31 -25.05 3.52 -20.01
C GLY A 31 -24.79 2.20 -19.29
N ARG A 32 -24.10 2.22 -18.14
CA ARG A 32 -23.68 1.02 -17.40
C ARG A 32 -23.66 1.25 -15.90
N ARG A 33 -23.69 0.18 -15.11
CA ARG A 33 -23.46 0.24 -13.67
C ARG A 33 -21.99 -0.06 -13.39
N ILE A 34 -21.26 0.91 -12.86
CA ILE A 34 -19.92 0.68 -12.32
C ILE A 34 -20.02 0.43 -10.82
N ILE A 35 -19.41 -0.64 -10.34
CA ILE A 35 -19.51 -1.11 -8.97
C ILE A 35 -18.09 -1.26 -8.41
N ASN A 36 -17.83 -0.66 -7.26
CA ASN A 36 -16.58 -0.84 -6.55
C ASN A 36 -16.67 -2.08 -5.64
N ALA A 37 -15.74 -3.01 -5.80
CA ALA A 37 -15.58 -4.19 -4.97
C ALA A 37 -14.27 -4.09 -4.19
N TYR A 38 -14.38 -4.25 -2.87
CA TYR A 38 -13.23 -4.25 -1.98
C TYR A 38 -13.13 -5.58 -1.25
N GLY A 39 -11.93 -6.12 -1.23
CA GLY A 39 -11.60 -7.24 -0.35
C GLY A 39 -10.11 -7.55 -0.40
N PRO A 40 -9.49 -7.85 0.76
CA PRO A 40 -8.16 -8.42 0.77
C PRO A 40 -8.20 -9.90 0.34
N THR A 41 -7.08 -10.44 -0.12
CA THR A 41 -6.92 -11.87 -0.46
C THR A 41 -7.35 -12.77 0.71
N GLU A 42 -7.06 -12.33 1.93
CA GLU A 42 -7.34 -13.02 3.19
C GLU A 42 -8.83 -13.19 3.49
N ALA A 43 -9.69 -12.41 2.82
CA ALA A 43 -11.15 -12.50 2.90
C ALA A 43 -11.80 -13.08 1.63
N THR A 44 -11.03 -13.78 0.80
CA THR A 44 -11.48 -14.42 -0.45
C THR A 44 -12.07 -13.41 -1.44
N VAL A 45 -11.18 -12.57 -1.98
CA VAL A 45 -11.43 -11.63 -3.09
C VAL A 45 -12.26 -10.41 -2.71
N CYS A 46 -13.46 -10.58 -2.15
CA CYS A 46 -14.40 -9.50 -1.92
C CYS A 46 -15.04 -9.61 -0.54
N ALA A 47 -15.02 -8.52 0.21
CA ALA A 47 -15.65 -8.38 1.52
C ALA A 47 -16.81 -7.37 1.49
N THR A 48 -16.66 -6.30 0.70
CA THR A 48 -17.69 -5.25 0.56
C THR A 48 -17.87 -4.84 -0.89
N ILE A 49 -19.08 -4.39 -1.21
CA ILE A 49 -19.43 -3.92 -2.56
C ILE A 49 -20.24 -2.63 -2.46
N SER A 50 -19.97 -1.68 -3.34
CA SER A 50 -20.72 -0.42 -3.43
C SER A 50 -22.04 -0.60 -4.16
N GLU A 51 -22.96 0.33 -3.94
CA GLU A 51 -24.00 0.62 -4.93
C GLU A 51 -23.36 1.15 -6.23
N PRO A 52 -24.07 1.19 -7.37
CA PRO A 52 -23.56 1.80 -8.59
C PRO A 52 -23.01 3.20 -8.33
N LEU A 53 -21.75 3.44 -8.71
CA LEU A 53 -21.10 4.71 -8.40
C LEU A 53 -21.73 5.85 -9.20
N SER A 54 -21.94 6.97 -8.53
CA SER A 54 -22.36 8.23 -9.13
C SER A 54 -21.38 9.34 -8.71
N GLY A 55 -20.58 9.81 -9.65
CA GLY A 55 -19.60 10.88 -9.42
C GLY A 55 -18.30 10.45 -8.74
N ALA A 56 -17.63 11.41 -8.11
CA ALA A 56 -16.23 11.29 -7.68
C ALA A 56 -16.01 10.47 -6.40
N ASN A 57 -17.06 10.16 -5.64
CA ASN A 57 -16.92 9.52 -4.35
C ASN A 57 -17.07 8.00 -4.48
N VAL A 58 -16.02 7.25 -4.11
CA VAL A 58 -15.95 5.80 -4.32
C VAL A 58 -15.91 5.08 -2.97
N PRO A 59 -17.07 4.84 -2.32
CA PRO A 59 -17.10 4.08 -1.08
C PRO A 59 -16.66 2.63 -1.31
N LEU A 60 -16.16 1.98 -0.25
CA LEU A 60 -15.98 0.52 -0.22
C LEU A 60 -17.34 -0.21 -0.18
N GLY A 61 -18.41 0.52 0.16
CA GLY A 61 -19.78 0.01 0.14
C GLY A 61 -20.18 -0.73 1.41
N ARG A 62 -20.97 -1.79 1.25
CA ARG A 62 -21.54 -2.61 2.34
C ARG A 62 -21.02 -4.05 2.29
N PRO A 63 -21.00 -4.77 3.42
CA PRO A 63 -20.60 -6.18 3.46
C PRO A 63 -21.43 -7.05 2.52
N ILE A 64 -20.78 -7.99 1.85
CA ILE A 64 -21.46 -9.03 1.08
C ILE A 64 -22.09 -10.08 2.00
N TRP A 65 -22.86 -11.02 1.44
CA TRP A 65 -23.46 -12.10 2.22
C TRP A 65 -22.43 -12.90 3.02
N ASN A 66 -22.84 -13.33 4.21
CA ASN A 66 -22.01 -14.11 5.14
C ASN A 66 -20.68 -13.41 5.54
N THR A 67 -20.65 -12.08 5.42
CA THR A 67 -19.55 -11.22 5.84
C THR A 67 -20.08 -10.14 6.78
N ARG A 68 -19.38 -9.93 7.89
CA ARG A 68 -19.52 -8.78 8.77
C ARG A 68 -18.23 -7.99 8.75
N VAL A 69 -18.35 -6.68 8.85
CA VAL A 69 -17.18 -5.80 9.01
C VAL A 69 -17.37 -4.91 10.22
N TYR A 70 -16.27 -4.61 10.88
CA TYR A 70 -16.23 -3.76 12.06
C TYR A 70 -15.19 -2.66 11.85
N VAL A 71 -15.50 -1.46 12.32
CA VAL A 71 -14.56 -0.35 12.36
C VAL A 71 -14.24 -0.12 13.82
N LEU A 72 -13.03 -0.50 14.23
CA LEU A 72 -12.64 -0.57 15.63
C LEU A 72 -11.52 0.41 15.95
N ASP A 73 -11.44 0.82 17.20
CA ASP A 73 -10.30 1.55 17.74
C ASP A 73 -9.16 0.61 18.21
N ALA A 74 -8.15 1.18 18.87
CA ALA A 74 -7.02 0.42 19.39
C ALA A 74 -7.38 -0.54 20.55
N GLY A 75 -8.52 -0.33 21.20
CA GLY A 75 -9.08 -1.20 22.24
C GLY A 75 -9.96 -2.32 21.71
N LEU A 76 -10.09 -2.45 20.38
CA LEU A 76 -11.05 -3.33 19.70
C LEU A 76 -12.52 -2.98 19.97
N GLU A 77 -12.81 -1.72 20.31
CA GLU A 77 -14.17 -1.23 20.51
C GLU A 77 -14.74 -0.59 19.23
N PRO A 78 -16.02 -0.80 18.89
CA PRO A 78 -16.64 -0.16 17.72
C PRO A 78 -16.65 1.36 17.83
N VAL A 79 -16.13 2.04 16.81
CA VAL A 79 -16.17 3.51 16.75
C VAL A 79 -17.52 4.02 16.23
N PRO A 80 -17.97 5.23 16.63
CA PRO A 80 -19.18 5.84 16.09
C PRO A 80 -19.13 6.09 14.57
N ILE A 81 -20.31 6.27 13.97
CA ILE A 81 -20.44 6.75 12.58
C ILE A 81 -19.67 8.06 12.43
N GLY A 82 -18.93 8.22 11.34
CA GLY A 82 -18.13 9.42 11.10
C GLY A 82 -16.74 9.40 11.77
N VAL A 83 -16.43 8.41 12.61
CA VAL A 83 -15.13 8.29 13.27
C VAL A 83 -14.22 7.32 12.52
N LYS A 84 -12.94 7.70 12.39
CA LYS A 84 -11.90 6.86 11.78
C LYS A 84 -11.54 5.71 12.72
N GLY A 85 -11.50 4.50 12.19
CA GLY A 85 -10.97 3.33 12.87
C GLY A 85 -10.34 2.36 11.87
N GLU A 86 -9.87 1.23 12.36
CA GLU A 86 -9.30 0.15 11.54
C GLU A 86 -10.38 -0.86 11.14
N LEU A 87 -10.33 -1.35 9.91
CA LEU A 87 -11.28 -2.30 9.36
C LEU A 87 -10.94 -3.74 9.75
N TYR A 88 -11.90 -4.41 10.38
CA TYR A 88 -11.86 -5.84 10.69
C TYR A 88 -12.95 -6.58 9.92
N ILE A 89 -12.62 -7.75 9.40
CA ILE A 89 -13.53 -8.55 8.56
C ILE A 89 -13.79 -9.89 9.25
N ALA A 90 -15.03 -10.16 9.65
CA ALA A 90 -15.46 -11.45 10.14
C ALA A 90 -16.36 -12.11 9.10
N ALA A 91 -15.84 -13.08 8.37
CA ALA A 91 -16.54 -13.69 7.24
C ALA A 91 -16.39 -15.21 7.23
N MET A 92 -17.38 -15.90 6.66
CA MET A 92 -17.20 -17.30 6.28
C MET A 92 -16.07 -17.48 5.26
N GLY A 93 -15.86 -16.48 4.40
CA GLY A 93 -14.80 -16.46 3.39
C GLY A 93 -13.40 -16.12 3.92
N LEU A 94 -13.16 -16.11 5.24
CA LEU A 94 -11.80 -15.91 5.74
C LEU A 94 -10.91 -17.11 5.37
N THR A 95 -9.73 -16.81 4.85
CA THR A 95 -8.70 -17.82 4.61
C THR A 95 -8.27 -18.50 5.93
N ARG A 96 -7.68 -19.69 5.82
CA ARG A 96 -7.28 -20.46 7.01
C ARG A 96 -6.16 -19.78 7.77
N SER A 97 -5.10 -19.41 7.06
CA SER A 97 -3.85 -18.89 7.62
C SER A 97 -2.92 -18.42 6.50
N TYR A 98 -1.82 -17.78 6.87
CA TYR A 98 -0.63 -17.68 6.02
C TYR A 98 0.18 -18.99 6.10
N LEU A 99 0.61 -19.50 4.94
CA LEU A 99 1.35 -20.76 4.86
C LEU A 99 2.70 -20.64 5.60
N GLY A 100 2.94 -21.52 6.58
CA GLY A 100 4.20 -21.56 7.33
C GLY A 100 4.48 -20.33 8.21
N ARG A 101 3.49 -19.46 8.45
CA ARG A 101 3.64 -18.21 9.22
C ARG A 101 2.62 -18.13 10.36
N PRO A 102 2.74 -18.97 11.42
CA PRO A 102 1.77 -19.00 12.52
C PRO A 102 1.73 -17.69 13.33
N GLY A 103 2.89 -17.04 13.54
CA GLY A 103 2.94 -15.75 14.25
C GLY A 103 2.15 -14.66 13.54
N LEU A 104 2.42 -14.44 12.25
CA LEU A 104 1.68 -13.48 11.42
C LEU A 104 0.18 -13.86 11.31
N THR A 105 -0.11 -15.16 11.24
CA THR A 105 -1.50 -15.65 11.24
C THR A 105 -2.21 -15.26 12.53
N ALA A 106 -1.61 -15.48 13.69
CA ALA A 106 -2.19 -15.12 14.97
C ALA A 106 -2.33 -13.60 15.16
N GLU A 107 -1.41 -12.82 14.59
CA GLU A 107 -1.47 -11.35 14.61
C GLU A 107 -2.61 -10.79 13.76
N ARG A 108 -2.86 -11.39 12.58
CA ARG A 108 -3.85 -10.87 11.61
C ARG A 108 -5.22 -11.54 11.71
N PHE A 109 -5.30 -12.81 12.06
CA PHE A 109 -6.56 -13.55 12.23
C PHE A 109 -6.86 -13.75 13.72
N ILE A 110 -7.34 -12.69 14.35
CA ILE A 110 -7.59 -12.62 15.78
C ILE A 110 -8.98 -13.18 16.15
N ALA A 111 -9.21 -13.41 17.44
CA ALA A 111 -10.53 -13.76 17.95
C ALA A 111 -11.54 -12.63 17.68
N CYS A 112 -12.76 -12.99 17.27
CA CYS A 112 -13.85 -12.04 17.07
C CYS A 112 -14.75 -12.01 18.31
N PRO A 113 -14.77 -10.93 19.11
CA PRO A 113 -15.60 -10.84 20.31
C PRO A 113 -17.10 -10.65 20.01
N PHE A 114 -17.45 -10.32 18.76
CA PHE A 114 -18.81 -9.98 18.32
C PHE A 114 -19.56 -11.15 17.67
N GLY A 115 -18.92 -12.32 17.60
CA GLY A 115 -19.48 -13.54 17.01
C GLY A 115 -19.67 -14.64 18.04
N PRO A 116 -20.20 -15.81 17.62
CA PRO A 116 -20.22 -17.00 18.45
C PRO A 116 -18.82 -17.39 18.95
N PRO A 117 -18.69 -18.11 20.08
CA PRO A 117 -17.41 -18.61 20.57
C PRO A 117 -16.61 -19.34 19.50
N GLY A 118 -15.31 -19.05 19.41
CA GLY A 118 -14.41 -19.60 18.38
C GLY A 118 -14.41 -18.85 17.05
N SER A 119 -15.23 -17.81 16.90
CA SER A 119 -15.21 -16.93 15.71
C SER A 119 -13.88 -16.18 15.59
N ARG A 120 -13.44 -15.95 14.35
CA ARG A 120 -12.25 -15.15 14.02
C ARG A 120 -12.63 -13.94 13.18
N MET A 121 -11.82 -12.91 13.25
CA MET A 121 -11.85 -11.77 12.34
C MET A 121 -10.46 -11.47 11.81
N TYR A 122 -10.39 -11.00 10.57
CA TYR A 122 -9.16 -10.58 9.92
C TYR A 122 -8.96 -9.07 10.10
N ARG A 123 -7.82 -8.70 10.68
CA ARG A 123 -7.35 -7.33 10.84
C ARG A 123 -6.75 -6.84 9.52
N SER A 124 -7.50 -6.04 8.76
CA SER A 124 -7.07 -5.69 7.41
C SER A 124 -5.91 -4.70 7.41
N GLY A 125 -5.78 -3.85 8.43
CA GLY A 125 -4.87 -2.71 8.49
C GLY A 125 -5.31 -1.53 7.62
N ASP A 126 -6.50 -1.56 7.02
CA ASP A 126 -7.10 -0.41 6.34
C ASP A 126 -7.76 0.51 7.35
N LEU A 127 -7.51 1.81 7.22
CA LEU A 127 -8.19 2.86 7.96
C LEU A 127 -9.44 3.25 7.18
N VAL A 128 -10.59 3.17 7.85
CA VAL A 128 -11.90 3.43 7.24
C VAL A 128 -12.78 4.21 8.19
N ARG A 129 -13.96 4.59 7.70
CA ARG A 129 -15.00 5.24 8.49
C ARG A 129 -16.39 4.87 7.95
N TRP A 130 -17.32 4.63 8.86
CA TRP A 130 -18.74 4.50 8.51
C TRP A 130 -19.34 5.85 8.10
N ARG A 131 -20.10 5.84 7.01
CA ARG A 131 -21.02 6.90 6.64
C ARG A 131 -22.38 6.69 7.30
N ALA A 132 -23.17 7.76 7.36
CA ALA A 132 -24.53 7.71 7.89
C ALA A 132 -25.47 6.81 7.06
N ASP A 133 -25.17 6.62 5.78
CA ASP A 133 -25.90 5.70 4.89
C ASP A 133 -25.49 4.22 5.07
N GLY A 134 -24.60 3.92 6.02
CA GLY A 134 -24.12 2.57 6.28
C GLY A 134 -23.15 2.04 5.21
N THR A 135 -22.49 2.89 4.43
CA THR A 135 -21.35 2.53 3.57
C THR A 135 -20.02 2.93 4.21
N LEU A 136 -18.91 2.38 3.71
CA LEU A 136 -17.56 2.66 4.22
C LEU A 136 -16.75 3.59 3.31
N ASP A 137 -16.10 4.59 3.92
CA ASP A 137 -15.01 5.37 3.31
C ASP A 137 -13.67 4.70 3.54
N PHE A 138 -12.83 4.63 2.51
CA PHE A 138 -11.41 4.31 2.67
C PHE A 138 -10.60 5.58 2.96
N LEU A 139 -9.75 5.54 3.97
CA LEU A 139 -8.94 6.68 4.45
C LEU A 139 -7.43 6.43 4.36
N GLY A 140 -7.00 5.22 3.98
CA GLY A 140 -5.61 4.84 3.86
C GLY A 140 -5.28 3.58 4.65
N ARG A 141 -4.00 3.39 4.95
CA ARG A 141 -3.47 2.21 5.65
C ARG A 141 -2.88 2.61 6.99
N ALA A 142 -3.06 1.74 7.98
CA ALA A 142 -2.45 1.86 9.30
C ALA A 142 -1.00 1.35 9.31
N ASP A 143 -0.67 0.42 8.43
CA ASP A 143 0.67 -0.10 8.22
C ASP A 143 1.34 0.50 6.97
N GLN A 144 2.53 0.00 6.63
CA GLN A 144 3.36 0.51 5.54
C GLN A 144 3.05 -0.14 4.18
N GLN A 145 2.01 -0.95 4.11
CA GLN A 145 1.62 -1.61 2.88
C GLN A 145 1.13 -0.60 1.86
N ILE A 146 1.55 -0.77 0.61
CA ILE A 146 1.22 0.14 -0.49
C ILE A 146 0.61 -0.62 -1.66
N LYS A 147 -0.15 0.11 -2.47
CA LYS A 147 -0.64 -0.36 -3.77
C LYS A 147 -0.03 0.48 -4.87
N ILE A 148 0.63 -0.15 -5.84
CA ILE A 148 1.19 0.50 -7.02
C ILE A 148 0.72 -0.31 -8.24
N ARG A 149 -0.07 0.32 -9.12
CA ARG A 149 -0.57 -0.31 -10.36
C ARG A 149 -1.24 -1.66 -10.07
N ASP A 150 -2.19 -1.67 -9.14
CA ASP A 150 -2.90 -2.86 -8.64
C ASP A 150 -2.09 -3.91 -7.88
N PHE A 151 -0.76 -3.75 -7.75
CA PHE A 151 0.05 -4.67 -6.96
C PHE A 151 0.08 -4.27 -5.50
N ARG A 152 -0.29 -5.23 -4.63
CA ARG A 152 -0.11 -5.13 -3.18
C ARG A 152 1.35 -5.43 -2.87
N ILE A 153 2.07 -4.40 -2.43
CA ILE A 153 3.50 -4.46 -2.17
C ILE A 153 3.74 -4.24 -0.68
N GLU A 154 4.58 -5.10 -0.10
CA GLU A 154 5.09 -4.97 1.25
C GLU A 154 6.52 -4.43 1.19
N PRO A 155 6.77 -3.13 1.44
CA PRO A 155 8.11 -2.56 1.35
C PRO A 155 9.13 -3.28 2.24
N ALA A 156 8.70 -3.78 3.39
CA ALA A 156 9.53 -4.53 4.33
C ALA A 156 10.12 -5.83 3.72
N GLU A 157 9.44 -6.45 2.76
CA GLU A 157 9.98 -7.62 2.04
C GLU A 157 11.17 -7.20 1.17
N ILE A 158 11.02 -6.09 0.44
CA ILE A 158 12.08 -5.53 -0.40
C ILE A 158 13.25 -5.05 0.47
N GLU A 159 12.97 -4.38 1.60
CA GLU A 159 13.97 -3.93 2.57
C GLU A 159 14.76 -5.10 3.17
N THR A 160 14.08 -6.22 3.46
CA THR A 160 14.73 -7.44 3.96
C THR A 160 15.69 -8.03 2.92
N GLU A 161 15.26 -8.11 1.66
CA GLU A 161 16.10 -8.59 0.57
C GLU A 161 17.28 -7.66 0.28
N LEU A 162 17.07 -6.34 0.38
CA LEU A 162 18.13 -5.33 0.28
C LEU A 162 19.15 -5.45 1.43
N ALA A 163 18.67 -5.61 2.67
CA ALA A 163 19.53 -5.76 3.84
C ALA A 163 20.37 -7.04 3.83
N ALA A 164 19.97 -8.05 3.05
CA ALA A 164 20.76 -9.28 2.84
C ALA A 164 21.94 -9.09 1.87
N ILE A 165 22.01 -7.97 1.14
CA ILE A 165 23.10 -7.68 0.20
C ILE A 165 24.30 -7.11 0.97
N ASN A 166 25.47 -7.72 0.77
CA ASN A 166 26.70 -7.28 1.43
C ASN A 166 27.02 -5.81 1.15
N GLY A 167 27.28 -5.05 2.20
CA GLY A 167 27.61 -3.62 2.14
C GLY A 167 26.44 -2.70 2.50
N ILE A 168 25.18 -3.17 2.46
CA ILE A 168 24.01 -2.39 2.89
C ILE A 168 23.82 -2.52 4.40
N ALA A 169 23.90 -1.41 5.12
CA ALA A 169 23.64 -1.35 6.55
C ALA A 169 22.16 -1.12 6.86
N GLN A 170 21.50 -0.25 6.08
CA GLN A 170 20.08 0.06 6.24
C GLN A 170 19.44 0.26 4.86
N ALA A 171 18.20 -0.18 4.73
CA ALA A 171 17.38 0.02 3.55
C ALA A 171 15.97 0.46 3.95
N VAL A 172 15.43 1.43 3.23
CA VAL A 172 14.04 1.90 3.37
C VAL A 172 13.44 2.02 1.97
N VAL A 173 12.28 1.44 1.74
CA VAL A 173 11.59 1.48 0.46
C VAL A 173 10.28 2.22 0.61
N ILE A 174 10.07 3.26 -0.20
CA ILE A 174 8.82 4.03 -0.20
C ILE A 174 8.34 4.33 -1.63
N PRO A 175 7.03 4.51 -1.82
CA PRO A 175 6.51 5.07 -3.06
C PRO A 175 6.86 6.56 -3.15
N ARG A 176 7.33 6.98 -4.32
CA ARG A 176 7.50 8.40 -4.69
C ARG A 176 6.98 8.65 -6.09
N GLU A 177 6.52 9.86 -6.32
CA GLU A 177 6.29 10.38 -7.66
C GLU A 177 7.62 10.61 -8.36
N VAL A 178 7.79 9.95 -9.50
CA VAL A 178 9.03 9.94 -10.28
C VAL A 178 8.64 10.10 -11.74
N ALA A 179 8.90 11.28 -12.31
CA ALA A 179 8.47 11.66 -13.66
C ALA A 179 6.94 11.54 -13.89
N GLY A 180 6.14 11.87 -12.87
CA GLY A 180 4.67 11.84 -12.94
C GLY A 180 4.04 10.46 -12.77
N GLU A 181 4.82 9.46 -12.39
CA GLU A 181 4.32 8.14 -11.98
C GLU A 181 4.78 7.79 -10.56
N THR A 182 3.87 7.23 -9.76
CA THR A 182 4.24 6.59 -8.50
C THR A 182 5.11 5.35 -8.79
N ARG A 183 6.33 5.34 -8.24
CA ARG A 183 7.32 4.25 -8.35
C ARG A 183 7.97 3.98 -6.99
N LEU A 184 8.48 2.76 -6.82
CA LEU A 184 9.28 2.38 -5.66
C LEU A 184 10.65 3.05 -5.69
N VAL A 185 11.05 3.66 -4.58
CA VAL A 185 12.38 4.24 -4.37
C VAL A 185 13.00 3.63 -3.12
N ALA A 186 14.20 3.09 -3.26
CA ALA A 186 14.97 2.52 -2.17
C ALA A 186 16.03 3.51 -1.67
N TYR A 187 16.00 3.87 -0.40
CA TYR A 187 17.02 4.67 0.26
C TYR A 187 17.96 3.73 1.01
N LEU A 188 19.25 3.81 0.72
CA LEU A 188 20.26 2.88 1.20
C LEU A 188 21.32 3.62 2.01
N VAL A 189 21.77 3.02 3.10
CA VAL A 189 22.95 3.44 3.86
C VAL A 189 23.96 2.32 3.80
N ALA A 190 25.21 2.66 3.45
CA ALA A 190 26.30 1.69 3.41
C ALA A 190 26.85 1.40 4.82
N HIS A 191 27.42 0.22 5.02
CA HIS A 191 28.29 0.00 6.18
C HIS A 191 29.50 0.95 6.13
N PRO A 192 30.00 1.43 7.29
CA PRO A 192 31.18 2.28 7.32
C PRO A 192 32.36 1.71 6.53
N GLY A 193 32.92 2.51 5.61
CA GLY A 193 34.04 2.11 4.76
C GLY A 193 33.70 1.11 3.64
N LYS A 194 32.42 0.81 3.41
CA LYS A 194 31.97 0.00 2.27
C LYS A 194 31.42 0.87 1.16
N ILE A 195 31.68 0.43 -0.07
CA ILE A 195 31.06 0.97 -1.28
C ILE A 195 29.90 0.04 -1.63
N LEU A 196 28.73 0.61 -1.89
CA LEU A 196 27.57 -0.18 -2.30
C LEU A 196 27.78 -0.76 -3.71
N PRO A 197 27.22 -1.95 -3.99
CA PRO A 197 27.19 -2.50 -5.33
C PRO A 197 26.57 -1.52 -6.34
N ALA A 198 26.89 -1.70 -7.61
CA ALA A 198 26.30 -0.88 -8.65
C ALA A 198 24.78 -1.12 -8.70
N MET A 199 24.04 -0.10 -9.11
CA MET A 199 22.57 -0.11 -9.17
C MET A 199 22.00 -1.27 -9.99
N VAL A 200 22.69 -1.62 -11.09
CA VAL A 200 22.34 -2.76 -11.94
C VAL A 200 22.48 -4.09 -11.20
N GLU A 201 23.49 -4.22 -10.34
CA GLU A 201 23.74 -5.41 -9.53
C GLU A 201 22.70 -5.54 -8.42
N LEU A 202 22.36 -4.45 -7.75
CA LEU A 202 21.29 -4.41 -6.74
C LEU A 202 19.95 -4.84 -7.36
N ARG A 203 19.62 -4.29 -8.54
CA ARG A 203 18.38 -4.66 -9.24
C ARG A 203 18.39 -6.13 -9.67
N ALA A 204 19.51 -6.64 -10.17
CA ALA A 204 19.65 -8.04 -10.57
C ALA A 204 19.51 -8.98 -9.36
N ALA A 205 20.12 -8.65 -8.22
CA ALA A 205 20.02 -9.42 -6.99
C ALA A 205 18.56 -9.51 -6.49
N LEU A 206 17.83 -8.38 -6.51
CA LEU A 206 16.41 -8.37 -6.16
C LEU A 206 15.57 -9.15 -7.17
N ALA A 207 15.83 -9.02 -8.47
CA ALA A 207 15.08 -9.71 -9.52
C ALA A 207 15.19 -11.25 -9.46
N ALA A 208 16.24 -11.78 -8.82
CA ALA A 208 16.38 -13.22 -8.59
C ALA A 208 15.42 -13.77 -7.52
N ARG A 209 14.83 -12.91 -6.69
CA ARG A 209 14.05 -13.30 -5.50
C ARG A 209 12.66 -12.66 -5.44
N LEU A 210 12.48 -11.51 -6.09
CA LEU A 210 11.27 -10.71 -6.06
C LEU A 210 10.68 -10.57 -7.46
N PRO A 211 9.34 -10.50 -7.57
CA PRO A 211 8.69 -10.21 -8.83
C PRO A 211 9.01 -8.79 -9.34
N ASN A 212 8.95 -8.61 -10.65
CA ASN A 212 9.36 -7.35 -11.32
C ASN A 212 8.68 -6.08 -10.78
N HIS A 213 7.42 -6.16 -10.34
CA HIS A 213 6.68 -5.02 -9.81
C HIS A 213 7.14 -4.56 -8.42
N MET A 214 7.89 -5.41 -7.69
CA MET A 214 8.50 -5.08 -6.41
C MET A 214 9.91 -4.49 -6.54
N LEU A 215 10.48 -4.43 -7.75
CA LEU A 215 11.83 -3.91 -7.95
C LEU A 215 11.82 -2.38 -7.88
N PRO A 216 12.62 -1.76 -6.99
CA PRO A 216 12.78 -0.31 -6.96
C PRO A 216 13.21 0.23 -8.32
N ALA A 217 12.58 1.35 -8.71
CA ALA A 217 12.91 2.05 -9.94
C ALA A 217 14.13 2.96 -9.78
N VAL A 218 14.31 3.48 -8.57
CA VAL A 218 15.43 4.34 -8.20
C VAL A 218 15.97 3.87 -6.86
N PHE A 219 17.29 3.95 -6.69
CA PHE A 219 17.94 3.76 -5.40
C PHE A 219 18.77 5.01 -5.11
N VAL A 220 18.71 5.47 -3.87
CA VAL A 220 19.32 6.71 -3.40
C VAL A 220 20.23 6.35 -2.24
N VAL A 221 21.52 6.63 -2.37
CA VAL A 221 22.48 6.39 -1.30
C VAL A 221 22.53 7.60 -0.38
N LEU A 222 22.40 7.36 0.91
CA LEU A 222 22.45 8.36 1.97
C LEU A 222 23.59 8.03 2.93
N ASP A 223 24.16 9.07 3.55
CA ASP A 223 25.11 8.88 4.64
C ASP A 223 24.42 8.33 5.90
N ALA A 224 23.18 8.75 6.14
CA ALA A 224 22.32 8.24 7.20
C ALA A 224 20.84 8.42 6.84
N LEU A 225 19.97 7.57 7.42
CA LEU A 225 18.53 7.77 7.33
C LEU A 225 18.10 8.96 8.21
N PRO A 226 17.24 9.87 7.71
CA PRO A 226 16.73 10.96 8.52
C PRO A 226 15.79 10.40 9.60
N LEU A 227 16.01 10.76 10.86
CA LEU A 227 15.19 10.33 11.99
C LEU A 227 14.51 11.53 12.66
N THR A 228 13.29 11.32 13.11
CA THR A 228 12.57 12.21 14.04
C THR A 228 13.26 12.24 15.42
N ILE A 229 12.86 13.18 16.27
CA ILE A 229 13.35 13.28 17.67
C ILE A 229 13.13 12.00 18.50
N ASN A 230 12.16 11.16 18.10
CA ASN A 230 11.87 9.87 18.73
C ASN A 230 12.62 8.70 18.06
N SER A 231 13.67 8.98 17.29
CA SER A 231 14.49 7.99 16.56
C SER A 231 13.72 7.13 15.55
N LYS A 232 12.51 7.55 15.15
CA LYS A 232 11.75 6.93 14.04
C LYS A 232 12.12 7.60 12.72
N LEU A 233 12.12 6.86 11.62
CA LEU A 233 12.34 7.39 10.28
C LEU A 233 11.43 8.60 9.97
N ASP A 234 12.04 9.71 9.57
CA ASP A 234 11.35 10.88 9.03
C ASP A 234 11.24 10.76 7.50
N ARG A 235 10.10 10.23 7.04
CA ARG A 235 9.82 10.03 5.61
C ARG A 235 9.68 11.34 4.83
N ARG A 236 9.38 12.46 5.50
CA ARG A 236 9.23 13.76 4.84
C ARG A 236 10.59 14.38 4.54
N ALA A 237 11.59 14.08 5.37
CA ALA A 237 12.97 14.52 5.20
C ALA A 237 13.75 13.67 4.17
N LEU A 238 13.21 12.54 3.69
CA LEU A 238 13.86 11.74 2.65
C LEU A 238 13.91 12.53 1.31
N PRO A 239 15.10 12.70 0.71
CA PRO A 239 15.27 13.54 -0.48
C PRO A 239 14.51 12.97 -1.68
N LEU A 240 14.04 13.86 -2.56
CA LEU A 240 13.39 13.43 -3.80
C LEU A 240 14.43 12.84 -4.77
N PRO A 241 14.12 11.72 -5.44
CA PRO A 241 15.00 11.19 -6.48
C PRO A 241 15.01 12.14 -7.68
N ILE A 242 16.20 12.57 -8.11
CA ILE A 242 16.38 13.29 -9.37
C ILE A 242 16.77 12.25 -10.42
N ILE A 243 15.96 12.10 -11.48
CA ILE A 243 16.33 11.26 -12.62
C ILE A 243 17.14 12.11 -13.60
N THR A 244 18.44 11.86 -13.69
CA THR A 244 19.32 12.45 -14.71
C THR A 244 19.87 11.35 -15.61
N GLY A 245 19.30 11.18 -16.82
CA GLY A 245 19.88 10.39 -17.91
C GLY A 245 20.11 8.89 -17.64
N PRO A 246 20.61 8.12 -18.61
CA PRO A 246 20.65 6.65 -18.55
C PRO A 246 21.63 6.06 -17.53
N GLU A 247 22.36 6.89 -16.78
CA GLU A 247 23.18 6.46 -15.65
C GLU A 247 22.73 7.19 -14.39
N ASN A 248 21.77 6.59 -13.69
CA ASN A 248 21.21 6.99 -12.40
C ASN A 248 22.29 7.13 -11.32
N THR A 249 23.06 8.22 -11.36
CA THR A 249 23.98 8.61 -10.30
C THR A 249 23.47 9.89 -9.64
N TYR A 250 23.26 9.81 -8.33
CA TYR A 250 23.06 10.97 -7.47
C TYR A 250 24.07 10.93 -6.33
N ARG A 251 24.70 12.08 -6.09
CA ARG A 251 25.44 12.40 -4.87
C ARG A 251 24.72 13.58 -4.23
N PRO A 252 24.45 13.57 -2.91
CA PRO A 252 23.80 14.69 -2.24
C PRO A 252 24.59 16.00 -2.47
N PRO A 253 23.94 17.18 -2.41
CA PRO A 253 24.63 18.45 -2.49
C PRO A 253 25.54 18.53 -1.28
N GLY A 254 26.84 18.72 -1.48
CA GLY A 254 27.75 18.98 -0.37
C GLY A 254 27.30 20.25 0.35
N ASP A 255 27.40 20.25 1.68
CA ASP A 255 27.23 21.45 2.51
C ASP A 255 28.26 22.50 2.07
N GLY A 256 27.86 23.31 1.10
CA GLY A 256 28.63 24.43 0.62
C GLY A 256 28.60 25.51 1.68
N ALA A 257 29.50 25.41 2.66
CA ALA A 257 29.97 26.57 3.37
C ALA A 257 30.43 27.59 2.32
N CYS A 258 29.75 28.73 2.23
CA CYS A 258 30.25 29.89 1.50
C CYS A 258 31.66 30.18 1.99
N PRO A 259 32.70 30.13 1.13
CA PRO A 259 33.94 30.78 1.45
C PRO A 259 33.64 32.28 1.43
N GLY A 260 33.88 32.95 2.56
CA GLY A 260 33.93 34.40 2.58
C GLY A 260 34.98 34.89 1.59
N ASP A 261 34.63 35.95 0.85
CA ASP A 261 35.38 37.21 0.83
C ASP A 261 34.74 38.19 -0.17
N CYS A 262 34.48 39.39 0.34
CA CYS A 262 34.16 40.68 -0.33
C CYS A 262 32.84 40.83 -1.09
#